data_AF-A0AAU8LSQ8-F1
#
_entry.id   AF-A0AAU8LSQ8-F1
#
_cell.length_a   1.000
_cell.length_b   1.000
_cell.length_c   1.000
_cell.angle_alpha   90.00
_cell.angle_beta   90.00
_cell.angle_gamma   90.00
#
_symmetry.space_group_name_H-M   'P 1'
#
loop_
_entity.id
_entity.type
_entity.pdbx_description
1 polymer ?
#
loop_
_entity_poly.entity_id
_entity_poly.type
_entity_poly.pdbx_seq_one_letter_code
_entity_poly.pdbx_strand_id
1 'polypeptide(L)'
;MSVYREVKTKICSIAGQKRRIFLKSLLFFLRRHWLSCSIGTLASITFLSLWPIDTLPSAPGSDKLHHLLAYATLAFPVALRRPKRWLGIIALFIVYSGLIELIQPLVSRYAEWLDLAANTTGLLCGVCLTEIVLWWEKRYMGTELPPSI
;
A
#
# COMPACT_ATOMS: atom_id res chain seq x y z
N MET A 1 -17.14 -40.97 15.42
CA MET A 1 -17.44 -39.57 15.02
C MET A 1 -16.84 -38.48 15.94
N SER A 2 -16.56 -38.77 17.22
CA SER A 2 -15.99 -37.77 18.18
C SER A 2 -14.52 -37.42 17.89
N VAL A 3 -13.65 -38.42 17.75
CA VAL A 3 -12.19 -38.23 17.51
C VAL A 3 -11.90 -37.43 16.24
N TYR A 4 -12.61 -37.70 15.14
CA TYR A 4 -12.44 -36.94 13.89
C TYR A 4 -12.78 -35.45 14.05
N ARG A 5 -13.82 -35.12 14.82
CA ARG A 5 -14.19 -33.72 15.12
C ARG A 5 -13.12 -33.02 15.96
N GLU A 6 -12.56 -33.70 16.96
CA GLU A 6 -11.51 -33.15 17.81
C GLU A 6 -10.21 -32.87 17.01
N VAL A 7 -9.75 -33.84 16.21
CA VAL A 7 -8.57 -33.70 15.36
C VAL A 7 -8.75 -32.56 14.35
N LYS A 8 -9.92 -32.48 13.69
CA LYS A 8 -10.23 -31.40 12.75
C LYS A 8 -10.23 -30.02 13.42
N THR A 9 -10.72 -29.93 14.66
CA THR A 9 -10.75 -28.67 15.43
C THR A 9 -9.35 -28.22 15.83
N LYS A 10 -8.49 -29.14 16.29
CA LYS A 10 -7.08 -28.86 16.62
C LYS A 10 -6.28 -28.41 15.39
N ILE A 11 -6.44 -29.08 14.25
CA ILE A 11 -5.77 -28.70 12.99
C ILE A 11 -6.23 -27.31 12.52
N CYS A 12 -7.54 -27.03 12.58
CA CYS A 12 -8.09 -25.72 12.22
C CYS A 12 -7.56 -24.60 13.14
N SER A 13 -7.43 -24.88 14.44
CA SER A 13 -6.83 -23.98 15.43
C SER A 13 -5.37 -23.68 15.14
N ILE A 14 -4.56 -24.71 14.84
CA ILE A 14 -3.13 -24.56 14.52
C ILE A 14 -2.93 -23.78 13.21
N ALA A 15 -3.72 -24.07 12.17
CA ALA A 15 -3.68 -23.33 10.92
C ALA A 15 -4.05 -21.84 11.13
N GLY A 16 -5.05 -21.57 11.96
CA GLY A 16 -5.42 -20.22 12.39
C GLY A 16 -4.30 -19.49 13.14
N GLN A 17 -3.58 -20.18 14.02
CA GLN A 17 -2.46 -19.63 14.79
C GLN A 17 -1.25 -19.32 13.89
N LYS A 18 -0.86 -20.24 13.00
CA LYS A 18 0.22 -20.00 12.02
C LYS A 18 -0.08 -18.80 11.13
N ARG A 19 -1.33 -18.66 10.65
CA ARG A 19 -1.75 -17.50 9.83
C ARG A 19 -1.60 -16.19 10.59
N ARG A 20 -1.97 -16.14 11.87
CA ARG A 20 -1.82 -14.94 12.71
C ARG A 20 -0.36 -14.55 12.91
N ILE A 21 0.51 -15.52 13.18
CA ILE A 21 1.96 -15.27 13.35
C ILE A 21 2.55 -14.71 12.06
N PHE A 22 2.27 -15.34 10.92
CA PHE A 22 2.76 -14.88 9.62
C PHE A 22 2.31 -13.43 9.31
N LEU A 23 1.03 -13.12 9.52
CA LEU A 23 0.50 -11.77 9.28
C LEU A 23 1.14 -10.73 10.20
N LYS A 24 1.35 -11.04 11.49
CA LYS A 24 2.08 -10.15 12.42
C LYS A 24 3.51 -9.90 11.95
N SER A 25 4.23 -10.96 11.56
CA SER A 25 5.59 -10.84 11.04
C SER A 25 5.66 -9.99 9.78
N LEU A 26 4.69 -10.16 8.86
CA LEU A 26 4.60 -9.35 7.65
C LEU A 26 4.33 -7.87 7.96
N LEU A 27 3.35 -7.56 8.80
CA LEU A 27 3.04 -6.18 9.19
C LEU A 27 4.22 -5.53 9.93
N PHE A 28 4.90 -6.29 10.80
CA PHE A 28 6.11 -5.83 11.48
C PHE A 28 7.21 -5.50 10.48
N PHE A 29 7.46 -6.37 9.50
CA PHE A 29 8.43 -6.13 8.43
C PHE A 29 8.09 -4.88 7.61
N LEU A 30 6.83 -4.73 7.17
CA LEU A 30 6.38 -3.56 6.41
C LEU A 30 6.49 -2.26 7.22
N ARG A 31 6.16 -2.30 8.53
CA ARG A 31 6.38 -1.16 9.43
C ARG A 31 7.85 -0.84 9.62
N ARG A 32 8.71 -1.85 9.70
CA ARG A 32 10.17 -1.67 9.88
C ARG A 32 10.82 -1.06 8.64
N HIS A 33 10.43 -1.51 7.45
CA HIS A 33 11.00 -1.10 6.16
C HIS A 33 10.14 -0.08 5.40
N TRP A 34 9.21 0.59 6.09
CA TRP A 34 8.22 1.49 5.48
C TRP A 34 8.85 2.56 4.56
N LEU A 35 9.99 3.13 4.96
CA LEU A 35 10.67 4.17 4.20
C LEU A 35 11.22 3.62 2.89
N SER A 36 11.92 2.48 2.94
CA SER A 36 12.46 1.81 1.75
C SER A 36 11.35 1.38 0.80
N CYS A 37 10.25 0.83 1.32
CA CYS A 37 9.08 0.50 0.49
C CYS A 37 8.49 1.75 -0.18
N SER A 38 8.29 2.84 0.56
CA SER A 38 7.71 4.07 0.03
C SER A 38 8.60 4.72 -1.03
N ILE A 39 9.91 4.81 -0.77
CA ILE A 39 10.89 5.37 -1.72
C ILE A 39 10.96 4.49 -2.97
N GLY A 40 11.00 3.16 -2.81
CA GLY A 40 11.01 2.22 -3.93
C GLY A 40 9.78 2.39 -4.83
N THR A 41 8.58 2.41 -4.23
CA THR A 41 7.34 2.62 -4.98
C THR A 41 7.29 4.00 -5.65
N LEU A 42 7.69 5.07 -4.95
CA LEU A 42 7.74 6.42 -5.52
C LEU A 42 8.71 6.52 -6.70
N ALA A 43 9.87 5.88 -6.60
CA ALA A 43 10.86 5.83 -7.66
C ALA A 43 10.31 5.06 -8.88
N SER A 44 9.66 3.91 -8.67
CA SER A 44 9.01 3.16 -9.74
C SER A 44 7.91 3.96 -10.42
N ILE A 45 7.05 4.64 -9.66
CA ILE A 45 6.01 5.54 -10.21
C ILE A 45 6.65 6.63 -11.06
N THR A 46 7.62 7.35 -10.51
CA THR A 46 8.28 8.46 -11.22
C THR A 46 8.91 7.98 -12.52
N PHE A 47 9.65 6.86 -12.46
CA PHE A 47 10.30 6.28 -13.63
C PHE A 47 9.29 5.89 -14.71
N LEU A 48 8.24 5.15 -14.34
CA LEU A 48 7.23 4.68 -15.29
C LEU A 48 6.36 5.80 -15.86
N SER A 49 6.04 6.82 -15.05
CA SER A 49 5.25 7.98 -15.48
C SER A 49 6.02 8.91 -16.40
N LEU A 50 7.36 8.97 -16.30
CA LEU A 50 8.19 9.80 -17.19
C LEU A 50 8.81 9.01 -18.34
N TRP A 51 8.58 7.70 -18.40
CA TRP A 51 9.06 6.87 -19.50
C TRP A 51 8.22 7.12 -20.77
N PRO A 52 8.84 7.28 -21.96
CA PRO A 52 8.11 7.55 -23.20
C PRO A 52 7.09 6.44 -23.52
N ILE A 53 5.86 6.86 -23.84
CA ILE A 53 4.72 5.94 -23.99
C ILE A 53 4.90 4.92 -25.12
N ASP A 54 5.57 5.32 -26.21
CA ASP A 54 5.78 4.52 -27.43
C ASP A 54 6.61 3.24 -27.20
N THR A 55 7.25 3.13 -26.03
CA THR A 55 8.19 2.04 -25.71
C THR A 55 7.68 1.14 -24.58
N LEU A 56 6.50 1.42 -24.01
CA LEU A 56 5.93 0.63 -22.93
C LEU A 56 5.11 -0.54 -23.48
N PRO A 57 5.35 -1.78 -23.00
CA PRO A 57 4.49 -2.91 -23.35
C PRO A 57 3.08 -2.70 -22.79
N SER A 58 2.08 -3.25 -23.47
CA SER A 58 0.71 -3.23 -22.96
C SER A 58 0.61 -4.03 -21.66
N ALA A 59 0.07 -3.39 -20.62
CA ALA A 59 -0.23 -4.02 -19.35
C ALA A 59 -1.75 -4.28 -19.23
N PRO A 60 -2.17 -5.38 -18.57
CA PRO A 60 -3.58 -5.66 -18.36
C PRO A 60 -4.22 -4.65 -17.39
N GLY A 61 -5.44 -4.23 -17.71
CA GLY A 61 -6.17 -3.22 -16.92
C GLY A 61 -6.08 -1.81 -17.52
N SER A 62 -6.89 -0.89 -17.03
CA SER A 62 -6.84 0.50 -17.48
C SER A 62 -5.66 1.23 -16.85
N ASP A 63 -5.10 2.18 -17.59
CA ASP A 63 -4.08 3.12 -17.09
C ASP A 63 -4.48 3.75 -15.73
N LYS A 64 -5.75 4.16 -15.60
CA LYS A 64 -6.30 4.79 -14.39
C LYS A 64 -6.33 3.82 -13.19
N LEU A 65 -6.51 2.52 -13.44
CA LEU A 65 -6.41 1.50 -12.41
C LEU A 65 -4.95 1.28 -11.97
N HIS A 66 -3.99 1.35 -12.88
CA HIS A 66 -2.57 1.31 -12.52
C HIS A 66 -2.18 2.50 -11.64
N HIS A 67 -2.62 3.71 -12.00
CA HIS A 67 -2.47 4.92 -11.18
C HIS A 67 -3.04 4.75 -9.77
N LEU A 68 -4.30 4.29 -9.67
CA LEU A 68 -4.95 4.05 -8.38
C LEU A 68 -4.17 3.04 -7.52
N LEU A 69 -3.79 1.89 -8.08
CA LEU A 69 -3.09 0.83 -7.35
C LEU A 69 -1.67 1.25 -6.94
N ALA A 70 -0.95 1.96 -7.81
CA ALA A 70 0.40 2.42 -7.53
C ALA A 70 0.41 3.40 -6.36
N TYR A 71 -0.50 4.37 -6.35
CA TYR A 71 -0.60 5.34 -5.26
C TYR A 71 -1.20 4.75 -3.97
N ALA A 72 -2.11 3.77 -4.07
CA ALA A 72 -2.54 3.01 -2.90
C ALA A 72 -1.38 2.24 -2.25
N THR A 73 -0.53 1.62 -3.07
CA THR A 73 0.68 0.91 -2.64
C THR A 73 1.69 1.86 -2.00
N LEU A 74 1.84 3.08 -2.54
CA LEU A 74 2.70 4.12 -1.99
C LEU A 74 2.22 4.62 -0.61
N ALA A 75 0.91 4.85 -0.45
CA ALA A 75 0.35 5.35 0.81
C ALA A 75 0.39 4.32 1.94
N PHE A 76 0.20 3.04 1.62
CA PHE A 76 0.05 1.97 2.60
C PHE A 76 1.18 1.87 3.64
N PRO A 77 2.47 1.76 3.29
CA PRO A 77 3.56 1.66 4.30
C PRO A 77 3.67 2.92 5.17
N VAL A 78 3.46 4.12 4.61
CA VAL A 78 3.49 5.39 5.35
C VAL A 78 2.35 5.44 6.37
N ALA A 79 1.12 5.16 5.92
CA ALA A 79 -0.06 5.13 6.77
C ALA A 79 0.04 4.03 7.84
N LEU A 80 0.64 2.87 7.52
CA LEU A 80 0.78 1.75 8.44
C LEU A 80 1.79 2.05 9.56
N ARG A 81 2.87 2.78 9.25
CA ARG A 81 3.90 3.17 10.22
C ARG A 81 3.51 4.39 11.06
N ARG A 82 2.71 5.31 10.49
CA ARG A 82 2.35 6.62 11.07
C ARG A 82 3.54 7.38 11.68
N PRO A 83 4.60 7.71 10.90
CA PRO A 83 5.64 8.62 11.37
C PRO A 83 5.06 10.00 11.74
N LYS A 84 5.85 10.82 12.43
CA LYS A 84 5.44 12.20 12.77
C LYS A 84 5.05 12.93 11.48
N ARG A 85 3.86 13.53 11.44
CA ARG A 85 3.29 14.22 10.27
C ARG A 85 3.05 13.33 9.03
N TRP A 86 2.73 12.04 9.21
CA TRP A 86 2.44 11.13 8.08
C TRP A 86 1.37 11.66 7.10
N LEU A 87 0.34 12.37 7.57
CA LEU A 87 -0.64 13.04 6.70
C LEU A 87 0.00 14.11 5.79
N GLY A 88 1.02 14.81 6.28
CA GLY A 88 1.81 15.74 5.48
C GLY A 88 2.62 15.03 4.40
N ILE A 89 3.07 13.79 4.65
CA ILE A 89 3.74 12.95 3.63
C ILE A 89 2.73 12.54 2.54
N ILE A 90 1.50 12.17 2.92
CA ILE A 90 0.44 11.87 1.95
C ILE A 90 0.10 13.10 1.10
N ALA A 91 -0.02 14.28 1.74
CA ALA A 91 -0.23 15.53 1.01
C ALA A 91 0.94 15.85 0.06
N LEU A 92 2.18 15.59 0.48
CA LEU A 92 3.35 15.73 -0.37
C LEU A 92 3.28 14.80 -1.59
N PHE A 93 2.78 13.57 -1.45
CA PHE A 93 2.57 12.67 -2.60
C PHE A 93 1.53 13.20 -3.60
N ILE A 94 0.47 13.88 -3.15
CA ILE A 94 -0.49 14.54 -4.05
C ILE A 94 0.20 15.67 -4.82
N VAL A 95 0.96 16.52 -4.13
CA VAL A 95 1.70 17.62 -4.77
C VAL A 95 2.72 17.08 -5.77
N TYR A 96 3.50 16.08 -5.37
CA TYR A 96 4.50 15.45 -6.23
C TYR A 96 3.87 14.76 -7.45
N SER A 97 2.71 14.11 -7.27
CA SER A 97 1.91 13.58 -8.37
C SER A 97 1.52 14.65 -9.38
N GLY A 98 1.01 15.79 -8.91
CA GLY A 98 0.66 16.92 -9.78
C GLY A 98 1.87 17.48 -10.53
N LEU A 99 3.04 17.52 -9.88
CA LEU A 99 4.29 17.91 -10.55
C LEU A 99 4.68 16.93 -11.67
N ILE A 100 4.51 15.62 -11.46
CA ILE A 100 4.74 14.63 -12.52
C ILE A 100 3.83 14.90 -13.72
N GLU A 101 2.53 15.10 -13.51
CA GLU A 101 1.58 15.41 -14.59
C GLU A 101 1.97 16.67 -15.36
N LEU A 102 2.49 17.69 -14.69
CA LEU A 102 3.00 18.91 -15.34
C LEU A 102 4.28 18.69 -16.14
N ILE A 103 5.12 17.72 -15.74
CA ILE A 103 6.38 17.38 -16.42
C ILE A 103 6.14 16.45 -17.61
N GLN A 104 5.13 15.59 -17.57
CA GLN A 104 4.82 14.60 -18.61
C GLN A 104 4.82 15.14 -20.06
N PRO A 105 4.29 16.34 -20.36
CA PRO A 105 4.37 16.94 -21.70
C PRO A 105 5.79 17.13 -22.24
N LEU A 106 6.79 17.27 -21.38
CA LEU A 106 8.20 17.44 -21.78
C LEU A 106 8.85 16.14 -22.27
N VAL A 107 8.21 14.99 -22.02
CA VAL A 107 8.70 13.65 -22.39
C VAL A 107 7.72 12.94 -23.33
N SER A 108 7.00 13.72 -24.16
CA SER A 108 6.04 13.22 -25.14
C SER A 108 4.89 12.40 -24.53
N ARG A 109 4.41 12.80 -23.34
CA ARG A 109 3.20 12.26 -22.70
C ARG A 109 2.14 13.35 -22.53
N TYR A 110 0.92 12.93 -22.22
CA TYR A 110 -0.20 13.85 -22.01
C TYR A 110 -0.32 14.17 -20.52
N ALA A 111 -0.47 15.44 -20.18
CA ALA A 111 -0.88 15.84 -18.83
C ALA A 111 -2.38 15.55 -18.68
N GLU A 112 -2.75 14.68 -17.74
CA GLU A 112 -4.14 14.28 -17.54
C GLU A 112 -4.61 14.54 -16.11
N TRP A 113 -5.57 15.45 -15.95
CA TRP A 113 -6.18 15.74 -14.65
C TRP A 113 -6.90 14.52 -14.04
N LEU A 114 -7.38 13.60 -14.88
CA LEU A 114 -7.98 12.35 -14.42
C LEU A 114 -6.94 11.41 -13.79
N ASP A 115 -5.68 11.48 -14.20
CA ASP A 115 -4.61 10.69 -13.59
C ASP A 115 -4.27 11.27 -12.22
N LEU A 116 -4.22 12.60 -12.06
CA LEU A 116 -4.12 13.22 -10.74
C LEU A 116 -5.28 12.83 -9.81
N ALA A 117 -6.51 12.75 -10.34
CA ALA A 117 -7.66 12.28 -9.59
C ALA A 117 -7.54 10.80 -9.18
N ALA A 118 -7.08 9.93 -10.09
CA ALA A 118 -6.83 8.52 -9.82
C ALA A 118 -5.72 8.32 -8.77
N ASN A 119 -4.63 9.08 -8.87
CA ASN A 119 -3.51 9.10 -7.94
C ASN A 119 -3.98 9.49 -6.53
N THR A 120 -4.72 10.60 -6.43
CA THR A 120 -5.26 11.10 -5.16
C THR A 120 -6.23 10.08 -4.54
N THR A 121 -7.11 9.50 -5.35
CA THR A 121 -8.04 8.45 -4.90
C THR A 121 -7.27 7.22 -4.43
N GLY A 122 -6.22 6.82 -5.14
CA GLY A 122 -5.32 5.73 -4.75
C GLY A 122 -4.70 5.95 -3.37
N LEU A 123 -4.16 7.15 -3.12
CA LEU A 123 -3.62 7.51 -1.80
C LEU A 123 -4.67 7.34 -0.69
N LEU A 124 -5.89 7.85 -0.91
CA LEU A 124 -6.99 7.71 0.05
C LEU A 124 -7.38 6.25 0.27
N CYS A 125 -7.47 5.45 -0.80
CA CYS A 125 -7.72 4.02 -0.72
C CYS A 125 -6.63 3.30 0.08
N GLY A 126 -5.35 3.63 -0.12
CA GLY A 126 -4.24 3.05 0.66
C GLY A 126 -4.31 3.39 2.14
N VAL A 127 -4.74 4.61 2.49
CA VAL A 127 -5.01 5.01 3.87
C VAL A 127 -6.20 4.24 4.44
N CYS A 128 -7.34 4.20 3.74
CA CYS A 128 -8.53 3.46 4.17
C CYS A 128 -8.24 1.96 4.38
N LEU A 129 -7.49 1.33 3.46
CA LEU A 129 -7.06 -0.05 3.59
C LEU A 129 -6.21 -0.25 4.84
N THR A 130 -5.32 0.70 5.13
CA THR A 130 -4.51 0.67 6.35
C THR A 130 -5.39 0.74 7.60
N GLU A 131 -6.39 1.62 7.64
CA GLU A 131 -7.32 1.70 8.78
C GLU A 131 -8.05 0.37 9.00
N ILE A 132 -8.48 -0.29 7.93
CA ILE A 132 -9.12 -1.61 8.00
C ILE A 132 -8.14 -2.65 8.57
N VAL A 133 -6.89 -2.65 8.12
CA VAL A 133 -5.84 -3.57 8.61
C VAL A 133 -5.55 -3.33 10.09
N LEU A 134 -5.40 -2.08 10.52
CA LEU A 134 -5.15 -1.71 11.91
C LEU A 134 -6.35 -2.04 12.81
N TRP A 135 -7.57 -1.80 12.34
CA TRP A 135 -8.80 -2.19 13.03
C TRP A 135 -8.86 -3.71 13.22
N TRP A 136 -8.55 -4.46 12.17
CA TRP A 136 -8.54 -5.93 12.22
C TRP A 136 -7.46 -6.47 13.15
N GLU A 137 -6.25 -5.91 13.11
CA GLU A 137 -5.15 -6.23 14.03
C GLU A 137 -5.60 -6.03 15.49
N LYS A 138 -6.16 -4.84 15.81
CA LYS A 138 -6.65 -4.55 17.17
C LYS A 138 -7.74 -5.52 17.62
N ARG A 139 -8.66 -5.90 16.74
CA ARG A 139 -9.84 -6.71 17.07
C ARG A 139 -9.56 -8.21 17.24
N TYR A 140 -8.58 -8.75 16.50
CA TYR A 140 -8.37 -10.20 16.40
C TYR A 140 -6.97 -10.67 16.79
N MET A 141 -6.00 -9.77 16.96
CA MET A 141 -4.61 -10.15 17.21
C MET A 141 -4.11 -9.91 18.63
N GLY A 142 -4.87 -9.23 19.50
CA GLY A 142 -4.49 -8.95 20.90
C GLY A 142 -3.26 -8.05 20.99
N THR A 143 -3.38 -6.89 21.62
CA THR A 143 -2.26 -5.96 21.83
C THR A 143 -1.28 -6.55 22.86
N GLU A 144 -0.31 -7.32 22.39
CA GLU A 144 0.98 -7.52 23.06
C GLU A 144 2.07 -6.78 22.26
N LEU A 145 1.84 -5.52 21.92
CA LEU A 145 2.93 -4.66 21.44
C LEU A 145 3.45 -3.88 22.65
N PRO A 146 4.74 -4.07 23.05
CA PRO A 146 5.32 -3.22 24.08
C PRO A 146 5.25 -1.75 23.62
N PRO A 147 5.07 -0.80 24.57
CA PRO A 147 5.00 0.61 24.23
C PRO A 147 6.24 1.01 23.44
N SER A 148 6.01 1.70 22.33
CA SER A 148 7.07 2.27 21.49
C SER A 148 7.97 3.16 22.33
N ILE A 149 9.25 2.78 22.42
CA ILE A 149 10.36 3.59 22.96
C ILE A 149 10.48 4.88 22.15
#